data_AF-A0A1U7DHK2-F1
#
_entry.id   AF-A0A1U7DHK2-F1
#
_cell.length_a   1.000
_cell.length_b   1.000
_cell.length_c   1.000
_cell.angle_alpha   90.00
_cell.angle_beta   90.00
_cell.angle_gamma   90.00
#
_symmetry.space_group_name_H-M   'P 1'
#
loop_
_entity.id
_entity.type
_entity.pdbx_description
1 polymer ?
#
loop_
_entity_poly.entity_id
_entity_poly.type
_entity_poly.pdbx_seq_one_letter_code
_entity_poly.pdbx_strand_id
1 'polypeptide(L)'
;MCGEIDENILINQELLERFSVMARMMGQTPEPRDDAAPPAGPRGLDRAEGRAAYMEELFQQGLTRAIRDASTAAEDEAVDAIASQAIAFARLAGFLAGQLPPDADLFRAVIEAVTAGHAETAALERRYRDERDEAHGHSHDDHDHDHDHEHHGHRHDH
;
A
#
# COMPACT_ATOMS: atom_id res chain seq x y z
N MET A 1 -42.66 -1.56 4.26
CA MET A 1 -41.29 -2.03 3.96
C MET A 1 -40.39 -1.69 5.15
N CYS A 2 -40.72 -2.20 6.34
CA CYS A 2 -39.97 -1.91 7.58
C CYS A 2 -39.23 -3.15 8.12
N GLY A 3 -39.30 -4.30 7.43
CA GLY A 3 -38.64 -5.53 7.88
C GLY A 3 -37.16 -5.62 7.52
N GLU A 4 -36.75 -5.10 6.36
CA GLU A 4 -35.38 -5.26 5.84
C GLU A 4 -34.35 -4.38 6.56
N ILE A 5 -34.77 -3.25 7.15
CA ILE A 5 -33.86 -2.35 7.89
C ILE A 5 -33.50 -2.95 9.25
N ASP A 6 -34.49 -3.50 9.96
CA ASP A 6 -34.28 -4.12 11.28
C ASP A 6 -33.44 -5.40 11.16
N GLU A 7 -33.64 -6.20 10.11
CA GLU A 7 -32.84 -7.40 9.85
C GLU A 7 -31.37 -7.08 9.57
N ASN A 8 -31.09 -6.07 8.73
CA ASN A 8 -29.72 -5.63 8.45
C ASN A 8 -29.01 -5.08 9.69
N ILE A 9 -29.72 -4.39 10.58
CA ILE A 9 -29.15 -3.90 11.85
C ILE A 9 -28.78 -5.06 12.77
N LEU A 10 -29.63 -6.08 12.87
CA LEU A 10 -29.37 -7.26 13.69
C LEU A 10 -28.16 -8.07 13.18
N ILE A 11 -28.08 -8.29 11.86
CA ILE A 11 -26.93 -8.96 11.23
C ILE A 11 -25.63 -8.19 11.53
N ASN A 12 -25.64 -6.86 11.39
CA ASN A 12 -24.47 -6.04 11.67
C ASN A 12 -24.04 -6.11 13.15
N GLN A 13 -24.99 -6.14 14.09
CA GLN A 13 -24.69 -6.28 15.52
C GLN A 13 -24.09 -7.64 15.85
N GLU A 14 -24.63 -8.72 15.27
CA GLU A 14 -24.10 -10.07 15.45
C GLU A 14 -22.67 -10.20 14.90
N LEU A 15 -22.40 -9.64 13.71
CA LEU A 15 -21.06 -9.62 13.13
C LEU A 15 -20.06 -8.87 14.02
N LEU A 16 -20.45 -7.70 14.55
CA LEU A 16 -19.61 -6.91 15.45
C LEU A 16 -19.36 -7.62 16.78
N GLU A 17 -20.36 -8.28 17.34
CA GLU A 17 -20.22 -9.06 18.57
C GLU A 17 -19.25 -10.23 18.36
N ARG A 18 -19.45 -11.00 17.28
CA ARG A 18 -18.58 -12.11 16.90
C ARG A 18 -17.13 -11.66 16.71
N PHE A 19 -16.91 -10.57 15.99
CA PHE A 19 -15.59 -9.97 15.81
C PHE A 19 -14.95 -9.59 17.15
N SER A 20 -15.72 -8.91 18.03
CA SER A 20 -15.24 -8.47 19.34
C SER A 20 -14.86 -9.64 20.26
N VAL A 21 -15.63 -10.74 20.23
CA VAL A 21 -15.29 -11.97 20.95
C VAL A 21 -13.98 -12.56 20.44
N MET A 22 -13.82 -12.72 19.12
CA MET A 22 -12.60 -13.31 18.57
C MET A 22 -11.37 -12.42 18.78
N ALA A 23 -11.51 -11.10 18.69
CA ALA A 23 -10.44 -10.16 19.02
C ALA A 23 -9.99 -10.30 20.49
N ARG A 24 -10.94 -10.42 21.43
CA ARG A 24 -10.63 -10.67 22.86
C ARG A 24 -9.94 -12.00 23.10
N MET A 25 -10.33 -13.06 22.39
CA MET A 25 -9.62 -14.35 22.45
C MET A 25 -8.17 -14.25 21.99
N MET A 26 -7.84 -13.27 21.13
CA MET A 26 -6.49 -12.95 20.71
C MET A 26 -5.77 -11.94 21.63
N GLY A 27 -6.35 -11.62 22.79
CA GLY A 27 -5.78 -10.70 23.77
C GLY A 27 -6.01 -9.21 23.46
N GLN A 28 -6.82 -8.88 22.45
CA GLN A 28 -7.16 -7.50 22.14
C GLN A 28 -8.35 -7.05 22.97
N THR A 29 -8.15 -6.02 23.79
CA THR A 29 -9.26 -5.38 24.51
C THR A 29 -9.56 -4.07 23.81
N PRO A 30 -10.75 -3.87 23.20
CA PRO A 30 -11.10 -2.57 22.66
C PRO A 30 -11.06 -1.55 23.80
N GLU A 31 -10.45 -0.39 23.55
CA GLU A 31 -10.46 0.67 24.55
C GLU A 31 -11.90 1.08 24.87
N PRO A 32 -12.22 1.42 26.13
CA PRO A 32 -13.54 1.90 26.49
C PRO A 32 -13.88 3.10 25.63
N ARG A 33 -14.98 3.01 24.88
CA ARG A 33 -15.49 4.15 24.14
C ARG A 33 -15.96 5.19 25.15
N ASP A 34 -15.43 6.41 25.04
CA ASP A 34 -16.00 7.55 25.75
C ASP A 34 -17.32 7.92 25.08
N ASP A 35 -18.44 7.63 25.74
CA ASP A 35 -19.78 7.91 25.24
C ASP A 35 -20.05 9.42 25.09
N ALA A 36 -19.25 10.28 25.73
CA ALA A 36 -19.33 11.74 25.60
C ALA A 36 -18.55 12.29 24.40
N ALA A 37 -17.62 11.51 23.83
CA ALA A 37 -16.86 11.91 22.65
C ALA A 37 -17.66 11.66 21.36
N PRO A 38 -17.60 12.57 20.37
CA PRO A 38 -18.21 12.31 19.07
C PRO A 38 -17.61 11.03 18.46
N PRO A 39 -18.39 10.26 17.67
CA PRO A 39 -17.89 9.04 17.06
C PRO A 39 -16.66 9.35 16.20
N ALA A 40 -15.51 8.85 16.65
CA ALA A 40 -14.21 8.93 15.99
C ALA A 40 -13.99 7.79 14.98
N GLY A 41 -15.07 7.11 14.59
CA GLY A 41 -15.03 6.04 13.60
C GLY A 41 -15.07 6.56 12.16
N PRO A 42 -14.82 5.68 11.18
CA PRO A 42 -14.92 6.02 9.77
C PRO A 42 -16.31 6.56 9.41
N ARG A 43 -16.35 7.54 8.50
CA ARG A 43 -17.57 8.24 8.09
C ARG A 43 -17.83 8.05 6.60
N GLY A 44 -19.10 8.06 6.19
CA GLY A 44 -19.49 8.03 4.78
C GLY A 44 -19.25 6.69 4.08
N LEU A 45 -19.17 5.57 4.83
CA LEU A 45 -18.93 4.23 4.27
C LEU A 45 -20.08 3.71 3.39
N ASP A 46 -21.25 4.34 3.45
CA ASP A 46 -22.37 4.12 2.54
C ASP A 46 -22.00 4.49 1.09
N ARG A 47 -21.04 5.40 0.89
CA ARG A 47 -20.58 5.86 -0.43
C ARG A 47 -19.23 5.28 -0.81
N ALA A 48 -19.00 5.11 -2.11
CA ALA A 48 -17.74 4.60 -2.63
C ALA A 48 -16.56 5.52 -2.29
N GLU A 49 -16.77 6.84 -2.35
CA GLU A 49 -15.75 7.84 -2.04
C GLU A 49 -15.33 7.79 -0.57
N GLY A 50 -16.30 7.61 0.35
CA GLY A 50 -15.99 7.48 1.77
C GLY A 50 -15.24 6.20 2.10
N ARG A 51 -15.58 5.07 1.44
CA ARG A 51 -14.80 3.83 1.55
C ARG A 51 -13.37 4.01 1.01
N ALA A 52 -13.21 4.67 -0.14
CA ALA A 52 -11.89 4.93 -0.72
C ALA A 52 -11.03 5.81 0.19
N ALA A 53 -11.60 6.90 0.72
CA ALA A 53 -10.89 7.78 1.67
C ALA A 53 -10.48 7.04 2.94
N TYR A 54 -11.33 6.16 3.47
CA TYR A 54 -11.00 5.35 4.63
C TYR A 54 -9.89 4.32 4.35
N MET A 55 -9.92 3.66 3.18
CA MET A 55 -8.86 2.75 2.77
C MET A 55 -7.52 3.47 2.61
N GLU A 56 -7.52 4.67 2.02
CA GLU A 56 -6.34 5.51 1.87
C GLU A 56 -5.77 5.94 3.22
N GLU A 57 -6.63 6.36 4.17
CA GLU A 57 -6.21 6.72 5.52
C GLU A 57 -5.51 5.53 6.22
N LEU A 58 -6.08 4.33 6.15
CA LEU A 58 -5.48 3.12 6.71
C LEU A 58 -4.14 2.79 6.06
N PHE A 59 -4.05 2.94 4.74
CA PHE A 59 -2.81 2.73 4.00
C PHE A 59 -1.72 3.70 4.47
N GLN A 60 -2.02 5.00 4.57
CA GLN A 60 -1.08 6.02 5.03
C GLN A 60 -0.61 5.79 6.47
N GLN A 61 -1.53 5.40 7.37
CA GLN A 61 -1.18 5.05 8.76
C GLN A 61 -0.25 3.83 8.81
N GLY A 62 -0.56 2.77 8.04
CA GLY A 62 0.26 1.57 7.93
C GLY A 62 1.65 1.85 7.36
N LEU A 63 1.74 2.65 6.30
CA LEU A 63 3.00 3.05 5.68
C LEU A 63 3.84 3.93 6.61
N THR A 64 3.21 4.89 7.29
CA THR A 64 3.88 5.75 8.28
C THR A 64 4.49 4.92 9.40
N ARG A 65 3.74 3.92 9.90
CA ARG A 65 4.25 2.96 10.87
C ARG A 65 5.42 2.15 10.32
N ALA A 66 5.28 1.61 9.11
CA ALA A 66 6.32 0.79 8.48
C ALA A 66 7.64 1.55 8.33
N ILE A 67 7.58 2.79 7.84
CA ILE A 67 8.75 3.67 7.72
C ILE A 67 9.35 3.96 9.10
N ARG A 68 8.52 4.35 10.07
CA ARG A 68 8.98 4.65 11.43
C ARG A 68 9.70 3.46 12.04
N ASP A 69 9.06 2.30 12.09
CA ASP A 69 9.58 1.11 12.75
C ASP A 69 10.89 0.65 12.05
N ALA A 70 10.93 0.67 10.70
CA ALA A 70 12.14 0.33 9.94
C ALA A 70 13.29 1.33 10.15
N SER A 71 12.99 2.63 10.25
CA SER A 71 14.01 3.68 10.49
C SER A 71 14.62 3.64 11.89
N THR A 72 13.92 3.01 12.85
CA THR A 72 14.37 2.85 14.23
C THR A 72 15.01 1.49 14.52
N ALA A 73 14.89 0.54 13.59
CA ALA A 73 15.51 -0.78 13.70
C ALA A 73 17.04 -0.69 13.53
N ALA A 74 17.77 -1.73 13.96
CA ALA A 74 19.17 -1.85 13.62
C ALA A 74 19.35 -1.96 12.10
N GLU A 75 20.51 -1.54 11.58
CA GLU A 75 20.77 -1.46 10.13
C GLU A 75 20.66 -2.83 9.44
N ASP A 76 21.08 -3.89 10.12
CA ASP A 76 20.95 -5.27 9.67
C ASP A 76 19.55 -5.88 9.86
N GLU A 77 18.67 -5.21 10.60
CA GLU A 77 17.31 -5.67 10.92
C GLU A 77 16.21 -4.88 10.19
N ALA A 78 16.53 -3.75 9.56
CA ALA A 78 15.54 -2.87 8.93
C ALA A 78 14.72 -3.60 7.85
N VAL A 79 15.35 -4.47 7.05
CA VAL A 79 14.68 -5.30 6.03
C VAL A 79 13.73 -6.31 6.68
N ASP A 80 14.17 -6.97 7.76
CA ASP A 80 13.37 -7.94 8.51
C ASP A 80 12.17 -7.26 9.20
N ALA A 81 12.34 -6.01 9.65
CA ALA A 81 11.26 -5.20 10.21
C ALA A 81 10.18 -4.87 9.15
N ILE A 82 10.58 -4.53 7.92
CA ILE A 82 9.64 -4.29 6.81
C ILE A 82 8.92 -5.60 6.45
N ALA A 83 9.65 -6.69 6.28
CA ALA A 83 9.09 -7.99 5.91
C ALA A 83 8.09 -8.51 6.95
N SER A 84 8.44 -8.40 8.24
CA SER A 84 7.59 -8.81 9.36
C SER A 84 6.28 -8.02 9.41
N GLN A 85 6.33 -6.72 9.14
CA GLN A 85 5.14 -5.87 9.08
C GLN A 85 4.24 -6.23 7.91
N ALA A 86 4.80 -6.46 6.72
CA ALA A 86 4.02 -6.88 5.55
C ALA A 86 3.26 -8.20 5.81
N ILE A 87 3.92 -9.19 6.43
CA ILE A 87 3.30 -10.46 6.82
C ILE A 87 2.19 -10.23 7.86
N ALA A 88 2.45 -9.38 8.86
CA ALA A 88 1.46 -9.06 9.89
C ALA A 88 0.20 -8.40 9.31
N PHE A 89 0.37 -7.45 8.39
CA PHE A 89 -0.75 -6.78 7.71
C PHE A 89 -1.53 -7.74 6.81
N ALA A 90 -0.85 -8.63 6.07
CA ALA A 90 -1.52 -9.66 5.27
C ALA A 90 -2.35 -10.62 6.14
N ARG A 91 -1.80 -11.05 7.29
CA ARG A 91 -2.53 -11.88 8.26
C ARG A 91 -3.75 -11.14 8.82
N LEU A 92 -3.63 -9.85 9.13
CA LEU A 92 -4.74 -9.03 9.60
C LEU A 92 -5.84 -8.92 8.53
N ALA A 93 -5.47 -8.67 7.27
CA ALA A 93 -6.43 -8.59 6.18
C ALA A 93 -7.22 -9.89 6.01
N GLY A 94 -6.55 -11.05 6.06
CA GLY A 94 -7.21 -12.36 6.03
C GLY A 94 -8.11 -12.61 7.24
N PHE A 95 -7.69 -12.20 8.44
CA PHE A 95 -8.51 -12.30 9.65
C PHE A 95 -9.79 -11.48 9.55
N LEU A 96 -9.71 -10.24 9.03
CA LEU A 96 -10.85 -9.35 8.81
C LEU A 96 -11.80 -9.89 7.73
N ALA A 97 -11.26 -10.39 6.61
CA ALA A 97 -12.06 -10.98 5.54
C ALA A 97 -12.86 -12.21 6.04
N GLY A 98 -12.27 -13.03 6.91
CA GLY A 98 -12.94 -14.19 7.51
C GLY A 98 -14.09 -13.87 8.47
N GLN A 99 -14.30 -12.59 8.80
CA GLN A 99 -15.43 -12.15 9.64
C GLN A 99 -16.70 -11.91 8.85
N LEU A 100 -16.58 -11.71 7.54
CA LEU A 100 -17.69 -11.24 6.72
C LEU A 100 -18.60 -12.39 6.29
N PRO A 101 -19.88 -12.11 5.98
CA PRO A 101 -20.80 -13.11 5.44
C PRO A 101 -20.25 -13.75 4.15
N PRO A 102 -20.56 -15.04 3.89
CA PRO A 102 -20.08 -15.75 2.69
C PRO A 102 -20.44 -15.07 1.35
N ASP A 103 -21.57 -14.36 1.31
CA ASP A 103 -22.03 -13.63 0.12
C ASP A 103 -21.20 -12.37 -0.18
N ALA A 104 -20.41 -11.91 0.78
CA ALA A 104 -19.47 -10.81 0.65
C ALA A 104 -18.06 -11.36 0.39
N ASP A 105 -17.86 -12.06 -0.74
CA ASP A 105 -16.56 -12.65 -1.14
C ASP A 105 -15.49 -11.56 -1.34
N LEU A 106 -14.91 -11.12 -0.22
CA LEU A 106 -13.80 -10.18 -0.17
C LEU A 106 -12.45 -10.87 -0.23
N PHE A 107 -12.40 -12.21 -0.17
CA PHE A 107 -11.12 -12.92 -0.25
C PHE A 107 -10.44 -12.61 -1.58
N ARG A 108 -11.19 -12.66 -2.67
CA ARG A 108 -10.70 -12.26 -4.00
C ARG A 108 -10.21 -10.81 -4.01
N ALA A 109 -11.02 -9.88 -3.49
CA ALA A 109 -10.68 -8.45 -3.46
C ALA A 109 -9.41 -8.17 -2.63
N VAL A 110 -9.22 -8.87 -1.50
CA VAL A 110 -8.02 -8.76 -0.66
C VAL A 110 -6.79 -9.26 -1.40
N ILE A 111 -6.88 -10.40 -2.10
CA ILE A 111 -5.77 -10.91 -2.92
C ILE A 111 -5.42 -9.93 -4.04
N GLU A 112 -6.42 -9.42 -4.75
CA GLU A 112 -6.24 -8.41 -5.80
C GLU A 112 -5.53 -7.15 -5.24
N ALA A 113 -5.97 -6.66 -4.08
CA ALA A 113 -5.35 -5.51 -3.40
C ALA A 113 -3.88 -5.76 -3.02
N VAL A 114 -3.56 -6.95 -2.49
CA VAL A 114 -2.16 -7.33 -2.18
C VAL A 114 -1.30 -7.32 -3.45
N THR A 115 -1.81 -7.90 -4.54
CA THR A 115 -1.07 -7.92 -5.82
C THR A 115 -0.91 -6.54 -6.44
N ALA A 116 -1.93 -5.68 -6.33
CA ALA A 116 -1.89 -4.30 -6.81
C ALA A 116 -0.83 -3.48 -6.06
N GLY A 117 -0.81 -3.57 -4.72
CA GLY A 117 0.21 -2.89 -3.91
C GLY A 117 1.64 -3.36 -4.22
N HIS A 118 1.83 -4.65 -4.52
CA HIS A 118 3.13 -5.15 -4.98
C HIS A 118 3.53 -4.52 -6.34
N ALA A 119 2.62 -4.48 -7.31
CA ALA A 119 2.88 -3.90 -8.63
C ALA A 119 3.15 -2.38 -8.59
N GLU A 120 2.53 -1.67 -7.64
CA GLU A 120 2.73 -0.24 -7.43
C GLU A 120 4.19 0.10 -7.10
N THR A 121 4.89 -0.75 -6.34
CA THR A 121 6.31 -0.53 -6.02
C THR A 121 7.19 -0.50 -7.28
N ALA A 122 6.92 -1.39 -8.24
CA ALA A 122 7.64 -1.42 -9.51
C ALA A 122 7.36 -0.17 -10.36
N ALA A 123 6.16 0.42 -10.25
CA ALA A 123 5.82 1.67 -10.94
C ALA A 123 6.51 2.88 -10.30
N LEU A 124 6.52 2.95 -8.97
CA LEU A 124 7.22 3.99 -8.22
C LEU A 124 8.73 3.94 -8.44
N GLU A 125 9.32 2.73 -8.50
CA GLU A 125 10.74 2.56 -8.77
C GLU A 125 11.13 3.05 -10.17
N ARG A 126 10.31 2.75 -11.20
CA ARG A 126 10.53 3.28 -12.56
C ARG A 126 10.52 4.81 -12.54
N ARG A 127 9.52 5.41 -11.90
CA ARG A 127 9.42 6.86 -11.76
C ARG A 127 10.62 7.46 -11.04
N TYR A 128 11.08 6.84 -9.95
CA TYR A 128 12.27 7.29 -9.23
C TYR A 128 13.54 7.26 -10.10
N ARG A 129 13.70 6.25 -10.96
CA ARG A 129 14.82 6.19 -11.91
C ARG A 129 14.71 7.28 -12.97
N ASP A 130 13.53 7.46 -13.56
CA ASP A 130 13.28 8.49 -14.57
C ASP A 130 13.59 9.90 -14.01
N GLU A 131 13.12 10.21 -12.80
CA GLU A 131 13.39 11.49 -12.12
C GLU A 131 14.89 11.68 -11.80
N ARG A 132 15.61 10.59 -11.51
CA ARG A 132 17.06 10.63 -11.26
C ARG A 132 17.86 10.84 -12.55
N ASP A 133 17.46 10.20 -13.64
CA ASP A 133 18.13 10.33 -14.94
C ASP A 133 17.92 11.72 -15.54
N GLU A 134 16.72 12.30 -15.40
CA GLU A 134 16.45 13.71 -15.74
C GLU A 134 17.32 14.68 -14.91
N ALA A 135 17.52 14.40 -13.62
CA ALA A 135 18.35 15.22 -12.74
C ALA A 135 19.87 15.14 -13.05
N HIS A 136 20.33 14.09 -13.74
CA HIS A 136 21.73 13.89 -14.12
C HIS A 136 22.01 14.07 -15.62
N GLY A 137 20.99 14.35 -16.44
CA GLY A 137 21.01 14.29 -17.90
C GLY A 137 21.26 15.61 -18.66
N HIS A 138 21.95 16.59 -18.07
CA HIS A 138 22.33 17.85 -18.76
C HIS A 138 23.84 18.10 -18.79
N SER A 139 24.61 17.07 -19.12
CA SER A 139 26.04 17.17 -19.44
C SER A 139 26.33 16.43 -20.74
N HIS A 140 25.71 16.87 -21.84
CA HIS A 140 26.30 16.66 -23.16
C HIS A 140 27.08 17.92 -23.50
N ASP A 141 28.38 17.89 -23.15
CA ASP A 141 29.37 18.68 -23.86
C ASP A 141 29.32 18.24 -25.32
N ASP A 142 28.77 19.09 -26.18
CA ASP A 142 28.94 19.05 -27.62
C ASP A 142 30.43 19.29 -27.93
N HIS A 143 31.23 18.23 -27.83
CA HIS A 143 32.56 18.17 -28.44
C HIS A 143 32.47 17.32 -29.71
N ASP A 144 31.83 17.89 -30.74
CA ASP A 144 32.07 17.52 -32.13
C ASP A 144 33.54 17.83 -32.45
N HIS A 145 34.40 16.81 -32.33
CA HIS A 145 35.72 16.81 -32.94
C HIS A 145 35.62 16.23 -34.35
N ASP A 146 35.25 17.09 -35.30
CA ASP A 146 35.59 16.89 -36.71
C ASP A 146 37.12 16.83 -36.83
N HIS A 147 37.63 15.63 -37.11
CA HIS A 147 39.00 15.41 -37.58
C HIS A 147 38.96 14.80 -38.98
N ASP A 148 38.57 15.62 -39.96
CA ASP A 148 38.92 15.40 -41.35
C ASP A 148 40.39 15.79 -41.57
N HIS A 149 41.24 14.80 -41.84
CA HIS A 149 42.52 15.00 -42.48
C HIS A 149 42.70 14.01 -43.64
N GLU A 150 42.35 14.50 -44.83
CA GLU A 150 42.82 13.97 -46.12
C GLU A 150 44.32 14.28 -46.33
N HIS A 151 44.91 13.59 -47.33
CA HIS A 151 46.24 13.71 -47.97
C HIS A 151 47.30 12.65 -47.56
N HIS A 152 48.01 11.90 -48.43
CA HIS A 152 48.21 11.85 -49.88
C HIS A 152 48.61 10.41 -50.30
N GLY A 153 48.11 9.90 -51.43
CA GLY A 153 48.58 8.65 -52.03
C GLY A 153 48.67 8.74 -53.55
N HIS A 154 49.82 9.16 -54.08
CA HIS A 154 50.12 9.16 -55.52
C HIS A 154 51.17 8.09 -55.88
N ARG A 155 50.72 7.14 -56.71
CA ARG A 155 51.40 6.44 -57.82
C ARG A 155 52.76 5.75 -57.57
N HIS A 156 52.72 4.42 -57.67
CA HIS A 156 53.86 3.59 -58.09
C HIS A 156 53.73 3.30 -59.60
N ASP A 157 54.75 3.68 -60.37
CA ASP A 157 55.13 3.07 -61.64
C ASP A 157 56.33 2.15 -61.37
N HIS A 158 56.22 0.88 -61.75
CA HIS A 158 57.28 0.04 -62.34
C HIS A 158 56.78 -1.37 -62.64
#